data_AF-A0A6A5Z2B5-F1
#
_entry.id   AF-A0A6A5Z2B5-F1
#
_cell.length_a   1.000
_cell.length_b   1.000
_cell.length_c   1.000
_cell.angle_alpha   90.00
_cell.angle_beta   90.00
_cell.angle_gamma   90.00
#
_symmetry.space_group_name_H-M   'P 1'
#
loop_
_entity.id
_entity.type
_entity.pdbx_description
1 polymer ?
#
loop_
_entity_poly.entity_id
_entity_poly.type
_entity_poly.pdbx_seq_one_letter_code
_entity_poly.pdbx_strand_id
1 'polypeptide(L)'
;MRDELLEQDTRLALLFACVEEIMPEECLLYKQEKSRWPDSRAKDDIKKWERFVGVASAGNELKNSCLAPITKACAFWDRKRVQHYRWFFAGEKFCKLLGTAVARNPDWEGACIKLNRLILRTISLPGRHNQRASANPVRQIDLKDLKKWTTEDNFEKDGTTLTYEVISAGEIPDGYVIDSYGLV
;
A
#
# COMPACT_ATOMS: atom_id res chain seq x y z
N MET A 1 -20.54 -11.16 2.04
CA MET A 1 -19.38 -12.06 2.13
C MET A 1 -18.32 -11.81 1.05
N ARG A 2 -18.62 -11.87 -0.26
CA ARG A 2 -17.61 -11.62 -1.33
C ARG A 2 -17.29 -10.14 -1.53
N ASP A 3 -18.29 -9.26 -1.57
CA ASP A 3 -18.05 -7.82 -1.69
C ASP A 3 -17.34 -7.30 -0.43
N GLU A 4 -17.62 -7.88 0.74
CA GLU A 4 -16.83 -7.70 1.96
C GLU A 4 -15.39 -8.25 1.82
N LEU A 5 -15.18 -9.37 1.12
CA LEU A 5 -13.83 -9.91 0.83
C LEU A 5 -13.07 -9.07 -0.20
N LEU A 6 -13.75 -8.43 -1.16
CA LEU A 6 -13.15 -7.52 -2.16
C LEU A 6 -12.91 -6.12 -1.58
N GLU A 7 -13.79 -5.64 -0.68
CA GLU A 7 -13.51 -4.51 0.20
C GLU A 7 -12.29 -4.80 1.09
N GLN A 8 -12.16 -6.04 1.59
CA GLN A 8 -11.01 -6.49 2.37
C GLN A 8 -9.74 -6.65 1.53
N ASP A 9 -9.84 -7.01 0.24
CA ASP A 9 -8.70 -7.21 -0.66
C ASP A 9 -8.64 -6.14 -1.76
N THR A 10 -8.49 -4.91 -1.28
CA THR A 10 -8.33 -3.67 -2.05
C THR A 10 -7.26 -3.77 -3.16
N ARG A 11 -6.26 -4.64 -2.96
CA ARG A 11 -5.19 -4.90 -3.94
C ARG A 11 -5.71 -5.52 -5.23
N LEU A 12 -6.65 -6.47 -5.16
CA LEU A 12 -7.22 -7.10 -6.35
C LEU A 12 -7.98 -6.09 -7.21
N ALA A 13 -8.79 -5.23 -6.59
CA ALA A 13 -9.52 -4.19 -7.31
C ALA A 13 -8.59 -3.23 -8.05
N LEU A 14 -7.49 -2.81 -7.41
CA LEU A 14 -6.46 -1.96 -8.02
C LEU A 14 -5.74 -2.66 -9.18
N LEU A 15 -5.42 -3.96 -9.04
CA LEU A 15 -4.81 -4.73 -10.12
C LEU A 15 -5.73 -4.85 -11.33
N PHE A 16 -7.04 -5.10 -11.13
CA PHE A 16 -8.01 -5.11 -12.22
C PHE A 16 -8.12 -3.75 -12.90
N ALA A 17 -8.12 -2.65 -12.14
CA ALA A 17 -8.12 -1.30 -12.72
C ALA A 17 -6.87 -1.03 -13.58
N CYS A 18 -5.69 -1.43 -13.12
CA CYS A 18 -4.46 -1.32 -13.92
C CYS A 18 -4.53 -2.15 -15.21
N VAL A 19 -5.05 -3.37 -15.13
CA VAL A 19 -5.22 -4.24 -16.31
C VAL A 19 -6.21 -3.62 -17.30
N GLU A 20 -7.35 -3.10 -16.84
CA GLU A 20 -8.35 -2.48 -17.71
C GLU A 20 -7.88 -1.23 -18.46
N GLU A 21 -6.89 -0.52 -17.91
CA GLU A 21 -6.24 0.63 -18.55
C GLU A 21 -5.24 0.19 -19.62
N ILE A 22 -4.42 -0.82 -19.33
CA ILE A 22 -3.35 -1.29 -20.22
C ILE A 22 -3.92 -2.16 -21.36
N MET A 23 -4.91 -3.01 -21.09
CA MET A 23 -5.39 -4.01 -22.04
C MET A 23 -5.91 -3.45 -23.37
N PRO A 24 -6.64 -2.31 -23.42
CA PRO A 24 -7.04 -1.71 -24.70
C PRO A 24 -5.87 -1.12 -25.49
N GLU A 25 -4.77 -0.74 -24.84
CA GLU A 25 -3.57 -0.18 -25.47
C GLU A 25 -2.68 -1.30 -26.03
N GLU A 26 -2.50 -2.37 -25.25
CA GLU A 26 -1.57 -3.46 -25.57
C GLU A 26 -2.21 -4.65 -26.31
N CYS A 27 -3.54 -4.78 -26.30
CA CYS A 27 -4.25 -5.92 -26.92
C CYS A 27 -5.36 -5.46 -27.88
N LEU A 28 -5.06 -5.49 -29.18
CA LEU A 28 -5.99 -5.17 -30.26
C LEU A 28 -7.27 -6.02 -30.24
N LEU A 29 -7.14 -7.32 -29.93
CA LEU A 29 -8.30 -8.22 -29.81
C LEU A 29 -9.20 -7.81 -28.64
N TYR A 30 -8.60 -7.48 -27.49
CA TYR A 30 -9.34 -7.00 -26.33
C TYR A 30 -10.04 -5.68 -26.62
N LYS A 31 -9.36 -4.73 -27.27
CA LYS A 31 -9.93 -3.44 -27.68
C LYS A 31 -11.12 -3.62 -28.61
N GLN A 32 -10.99 -4.49 -29.62
CA GLN A 32 -12.08 -4.80 -30.55
C GLN A 32 -13.27 -5.45 -29.83
N GLU A 33 -13.02 -6.43 -28.97
CA GLU A 33 -14.08 -7.12 -28.23
C GLU A 33 -14.77 -6.20 -27.21
N LYS A 34 -14.02 -5.34 -26.52
CA LYS A 34 -14.52 -4.30 -25.60
C LYS A 34 -15.37 -3.25 -26.32
N SER A 35 -14.97 -2.82 -27.52
CA SER A 35 -15.78 -1.92 -28.35
C SER A 35 -17.06 -2.58 -28.89
N ARG A 36 -17.05 -3.92 -28.98
CA ARG A 36 -18.18 -4.75 -29.35
C ARG A 36 -18.99 -5.20 -28.15
N TRP A 37 -18.66 -4.83 -26.91
CA TRP A 37 -19.52 -5.13 -25.75
C TRP A 37 -20.86 -4.43 -25.93
N PRO A 38 -21.93 -5.17 -26.26
CA PRO A 38 -23.21 -4.54 -26.54
C PRO A 38 -24.17 -4.72 -25.37
N ASP A 39 -25.21 -3.89 -25.36
CA ASP A 39 -26.55 -4.08 -24.78
C ASP A 39 -27.21 -5.45 -25.09
N SER A 40 -26.49 -6.47 -25.57
CA SER A 40 -27.06 -7.69 -26.16
C SER A 40 -26.35 -9.02 -25.81
N ARG A 41 -25.85 -9.21 -24.58
CA ARG A 41 -25.57 -10.57 -24.09
C ARG A 41 -26.73 -11.07 -23.23
N ALA A 42 -27.07 -12.35 -23.35
CA ALA A 42 -28.12 -12.98 -22.54
C ALA A 42 -27.96 -12.62 -21.06
N LYS A 43 -29.08 -12.41 -20.36
CA LYS A 43 -29.17 -11.90 -18.97
C LYS A 43 -28.20 -12.58 -17.98
N ASP A 44 -27.78 -13.81 -18.24
CA ASP A 44 -26.84 -14.55 -17.39
C ASP A 44 -25.36 -14.22 -17.63
N ASP A 45 -24.97 -13.80 -18.83
CA ASP A 45 -23.60 -13.38 -19.12
C ASP A 45 -23.37 -11.90 -18.78
N ILE A 46 -24.39 -11.05 -18.93
CA ILE A 46 -24.33 -9.65 -18.46
C ILE A 46 -24.06 -9.61 -16.96
N LYS A 47 -24.78 -10.37 -16.14
CA LYS A 47 -24.52 -10.43 -14.69
C LYS A 47 -23.14 -10.94 -14.32
N LYS A 48 -22.51 -11.78 -15.16
CA LYS A 48 -21.14 -12.26 -14.92
C LYS A 48 -20.13 -11.16 -15.24
N TRP A 49 -20.31 -10.42 -16.33
CA TRP A 49 -19.42 -9.34 -16.77
C TRP A 49 -19.61 -8.04 -15.97
N GLU A 50 -20.85 -7.66 -15.63
CA GLU A 50 -21.17 -6.54 -14.73
C GLU A 50 -20.42 -6.62 -13.40
N ARG A 51 -20.19 -7.84 -12.89
CA ARG A 51 -19.38 -8.06 -11.68
C ARG A 51 -17.92 -7.64 -11.85
N PHE A 52 -17.33 -7.86 -13.02
CA PHE A 52 -15.94 -7.47 -13.28
C PHE A 52 -15.83 -6.00 -13.65
N VAL A 53 -16.80 -5.47 -14.41
CA VAL A 53 -16.91 -4.05 -14.72
C VAL A 53 -17.10 -3.23 -13.44
N GLY A 54 -17.96 -3.67 -12.51
CA GLY A 54 -18.15 -3.01 -11.22
C GLY A 54 -16.89 -2.99 -10.36
N VAL A 55 -16.13 -4.11 -10.33
CA VAL A 55 -14.84 -4.19 -9.63
C VAL A 55 -13.80 -3.27 -10.27
N ALA A 56 -13.74 -3.18 -11.60
CA ALA A 56 -12.84 -2.28 -12.31
C ALA A 56 -13.20 -0.80 -12.06
N SER A 57 -14.47 -0.44 -12.09
CA SER A 57 -14.95 0.91 -11.79
C SER A 57 -14.63 1.30 -10.35
N ALA A 58 -14.92 0.44 -9.37
CA ALA A 58 -14.54 0.66 -7.96
C ALA A 58 -13.02 0.78 -7.79
N GLY A 59 -12.25 -0.06 -8.50
CA GLY A 59 -10.80 0.02 -8.55
C GLY A 59 -10.29 1.34 -9.15
N ASN A 60 -10.98 1.90 -10.13
CA ASN A 60 -10.64 3.18 -10.74
C ASN A 60 -10.95 4.37 -9.82
N GLU A 61 -12.09 4.36 -9.13
CA GLU A 61 -12.41 5.35 -8.09
C GLU A 61 -11.37 5.34 -6.97
N LEU A 62 -11.00 4.14 -6.53
CA LEU A 62 -9.96 3.93 -5.55
C LEU A 62 -8.57 4.38 -6.03
N LYS A 63 -8.22 4.10 -7.30
CA LYS A 63 -6.99 4.62 -7.92
C LYS A 63 -6.97 6.15 -7.88
N ASN A 64 -8.09 6.78 -8.23
CA ASN A 64 -8.22 8.24 -8.23
C ASN A 64 -8.09 8.83 -6.81
N SER A 65 -8.69 8.20 -5.80
CA SER A 65 -8.58 8.66 -4.41
C SER A 65 -7.17 8.46 -3.82
N CYS A 66 -6.42 7.46 -4.29
CA CYS A 66 -5.03 7.21 -3.92
C CYS A 66 -4.03 8.09 -4.66
N LEU A 67 -4.40 8.67 -5.81
CA LEU A 67 -3.46 9.34 -6.72
C LEU A 67 -2.74 10.51 -6.06
N ALA A 68 -3.48 11.47 -5.49
CA ALA A 68 -2.86 12.65 -4.88
C ALA A 68 -1.94 12.31 -3.68
N PRO A 69 -2.35 11.44 -2.73
CA PRO A 69 -1.45 11.02 -1.66
C PRO A 69 -0.20 10.27 -2.15
N ILE A 70 -0.32 9.45 -3.20
CA ILE A 70 0.81 8.68 -3.75
C ILE A 70 1.76 9.57 -4.54
N THR A 71 1.25 10.53 -5.33
CA THR A 71 2.07 11.55 -5.98
C THR A 71 2.88 12.33 -4.96
N LYS A 72 2.27 12.67 -3.81
CA LYS A 72 2.97 13.32 -2.71
C LYS A 72 4.07 12.43 -2.11
N ALA A 73 3.79 11.14 -1.89
CA ALA A 73 4.80 10.20 -1.42
C ALA A 73 5.98 10.08 -2.40
N CYS A 74 5.70 10.02 -3.71
CA CYS A 74 6.74 10.01 -4.74
C CYS A 74 7.57 11.30 -4.76
N ALA A 75 7.00 12.45 -4.42
CA ALA A 75 7.71 13.72 -4.37
C ALA A 75 8.68 13.81 -3.19
N PHE A 76 8.32 13.25 -2.03
CA PHE A 76 9.17 13.29 -0.83
C PHE A 76 10.15 12.13 -0.75
N TRP A 77 9.70 10.90 -0.99
CA TRP A 77 10.51 9.68 -0.77
C TRP A 77 10.96 8.99 -2.06
N ASP A 78 10.73 9.63 -3.20
CA ASP A 78 10.96 9.10 -4.55
C ASP A 78 9.97 8.04 -5.03
N ARG A 79 9.89 7.90 -6.36
CA ARG A 79 8.99 6.95 -7.02
C ARG A 79 9.45 5.50 -6.85
N LYS A 80 10.76 5.26 -6.81
CA LYS A 80 11.33 3.91 -6.81
C LYS A 80 10.98 3.17 -5.52
N ARG A 81 11.06 3.84 -4.36
CA ARG A 81 10.66 3.30 -3.06
C ARG A 81 9.17 3.03 -2.99
N VAL A 82 8.35 4.00 -3.41
CA VAL A 82 6.88 3.85 -3.41
C VAL A 82 6.44 2.65 -4.26
N GLN A 83 7.10 2.42 -5.40
CA GLN A 83 6.85 1.26 -6.27
C GLN A 83 7.36 -0.05 -5.67
N HIS A 84 8.60 -0.05 -5.15
CA HIS A 84 9.23 -1.21 -4.52
C HIS A 84 8.37 -1.78 -3.39
N TYR A 85 7.93 -0.91 -2.48
CA TYR A 85 7.07 -1.30 -1.35
C TYR A 85 5.60 -1.44 -1.72
N ARG A 86 5.22 -1.19 -2.98
CA ARG A 86 3.85 -1.41 -3.48
C ARG A 86 2.78 -0.69 -2.66
N TRP A 87 3.10 0.46 -2.08
CA TRP A 87 2.21 1.17 -1.15
C TRP A 87 0.87 1.60 -1.74
N PHE A 88 0.85 1.86 -3.05
CA PHE A 88 -0.40 2.11 -3.79
C PHE A 88 -1.43 0.99 -3.59
N PHE A 89 -0.97 -0.26 -3.52
CA PHE A 89 -1.85 -1.44 -3.40
C PHE A 89 -2.34 -1.72 -1.98
N ALA A 90 -1.91 -0.94 -0.98
CA ALA A 90 -2.32 -1.10 0.41
C ALA A 90 -3.67 -0.42 0.73
N GLY A 91 -4.30 0.20 -0.27
CA GLY A 91 -5.65 0.74 -0.20
C GLY A 91 -5.75 2.21 0.20
N GLU A 92 -6.94 2.78 0.08
CA GLU A 92 -7.18 4.22 0.21
C GLU A 92 -6.77 4.78 1.56
N LYS A 93 -7.17 4.10 2.63
CA LYS A 93 -6.89 4.53 4.00
C LYS A 93 -5.39 4.54 4.27
N PHE A 94 -4.65 3.60 3.70
CA PHE A 94 -3.20 3.58 3.74
C PHE A 94 -2.63 4.74 2.95
N CYS A 95 -3.05 4.95 1.70
CA CYS A 95 -2.55 6.02 0.85
C CYS A 95 -2.77 7.41 1.47
N LYS A 96 -3.96 7.70 2.02
CA LYS A 96 -4.25 8.96 2.72
C LYS A 96 -3.34 9.17 3.94
N LEU A 97 -3.07 8.12 4.71
CA LEU A 97 -2.15 8.19 5.85
C LEU A 97 -0.71 8.38 5.39
N LEU A 98 -0.28 7.67 4.35
CA LEU A 98 1.04 7.79 3.75
C LEU A 98 1.28 9.24 3.31
N GLY A 99 0.37 9.82 2.52
CA GLY A 99 0.48 11.22 2.08
C GLY A 99 0.58 12.22 3.24
N THR A 100 0.01 11.92 4.41
CA THR A 100 0.19 12.77 5.60
C THR A 100 1.53 12.51 6.29
N ALA A 101 1.93 11.25 6.41
CA ALA A 101 3.16 10.85 7.09
C ALA A 101 4.41 11.34 6.36
N VAL A 102 4.44 11.22 5.02
CA VAL A 102 5.54 11.72 4.18
C VAL A 102 5.67 13.24 4.27
N ALA A 103 4.56 13.97 4.32
CA ALA A 103 4.60 15.42 4.44
C ALA A 103 5.18 15.90 5.77
N ARG A 104 5.02 15.09 6.83
CA ARG A 104 5.54 15.37 8.17
C ARG A 104 6.94 14.83 8.41
N ASN A 105 7.39 13.89 7.59
CA ASN A 105 8.72 13.31 7.61
C ASN A 105 9.25 13.26 6.17
N PRO A 106 9.56 14.43 5.58
CA PRO A 106 9.86 14.53 4.15
C PRO A 106 11.20 13.89 3.79
N ASP A 107 12.16 13.91 4.71
CA ASP A 107 13.45 13.24 4.54
C ASP A 107 13.32 11.73 4.70
N TRP A 108 13.82 10.97 3.72
CA TRP A 108 13.75 9.51 3.74
C TRP A 108 14.62 8.90 4.83
N GLU A 109 15.83 9.42 5.05
CA GLU A 109 16.78 8.81 5.98
C GLU A 109 16.24 8.84 7.42
N GLY A 110 15.77 10.00 7.87
CA GLY A 110 15.10 10.14 9.16
C GLY A 110 13.77 9.39 9.24
N ALA A 111 12.98 9.38 8.16
CA ALA A 111 11.74 8.59 8.12
C ALA A 111 12.01 7.08 8.21
N CYS A 112 13.09 6.60 7.59
CA CYS A 112 13.49 5.20 7.56
C CYS A 112 13.88 4.72 8.97
N ILE A 113 14.62 5.53 9.74
CA ILE A 113 14.95 5.25 11.15
C ILE A 113 13.65 5.04 11.95
N LYS A 114 12.73 5.99 11.86
CA LYS A 114 11.45 5.95 12.58
C LYS A 114 10.58 4.76 12.17
N LEU A 115 10.50 4.49 10.86
CA LEU A 115 9.74 3.36 10.33
C LEU A 115 10.31 2.03 10.83
N ASN A 116 11.63 1.83 10.82
CA ASN A 116 12.25 0.61 11.32
C ASN A 116 11.96 0.38 12.80
N ARG A 117 12.01 1.42 13.63
CA ARG A 117 11.65 1.34 15.05
C ARG A 117 10.18 0.92 15.24
N LEU A 118 9.27 1.46 14.42
CA LEU A 118 7.85 1.12 14.46
C LEU A 118 7.56 -0.31 13.95
N ILE A 119 8.23 -0.73 12.87
CA ILE A 119 8.14 -2.07 12.27
C ILE A 119 8.63 -3.11 13.29
N LEU A 120 9.83 -2.93 13.84
CA LEU A 120 10.42 -3.83 14.83
C LEU A 120 9.54 -3.95 16.08
N ARG A 121 9.04 -2.82 16.60
CA ARG A 121 8.06 -2.85 17.70
C ARG A 121 6.86 -3.72 17.34
N THR A 122 6.35 -3.61 16.11
CA THR A 122 5.19 -4.38 15.67
C THR A 122 5.50 -5.87 15.50
N ILE A 123 6.70 -6.23 15.04
CA ILE A 123 7.17 -7.62 14.94
C ILE A 123 7.28 -8.27 16.32
N SER A 124 7.81 -7.54 17.30
CA SER A 124 8.04 -8.03 18.67
C SER A 124 6.77 -8.15 19.53
N LEU A 125 5.60 -7.70 19.05
CA LEU A 125 4.35 -7.81 19.81
C LEU A 125 3.84 -9.27 19.85
N PRO A 126 3.56 -9.83 21.05
CA PRO A 126 3.06 -11.20 21.20
C PRO A 126 1.77 -11.44 20.41
N GLY A 127 1.68 -12.59 19.73
CA GLY A 127 0.48 -13.02 19.01
C GLY A 127 0.33 -12.47 17.58
N ARG A 128 1.30 -11.72 17.06
CA ARG A 128 1.31 -11.23 15.66
C ARG A 128 2.21 -12.04 14.70
N HIS A 129 2.60 -13.24 15.09
CA HIS A 129 3.68 -14.06 14.50
C HIS A 129 3.53 -14.57 13.06
N ASN A 130 2.55 -14.14 12.27
CA ASN A 130 2.45 -14.58 10.87
C ASN A 130 2.27 -13.39 9.95
N GLN A 131 3.30 -12.54 9.85
CA GLN A 131 3.42 -11.70 8.67
C GLN A 131 3.77 -12.61 7.49
N ARG A 132 2.82 -12.77 6.56
CA ARG A 132 3.14 -13.29 5.23
C ARG A 132 4.23 -12.40 4.65
N ALA A 133 5.26 -13.02 4.06
CA ALA A 133 6.26 -12.33 3.27
C ALA A 133 5.55 -11.36 2.29
N SER A 134 5.68 -10.07 2.55
CA SER A 134 5.03 -9.00 1.80
C SER A 134 6.12 -8.02 1.42
N ALA A 135 6.12 -7.59 0.16
CA ALA A 135 7.01 -6.53 -0.29
C ALA A 135 6.79 -5.21 0.47
N ASN A 136 5.65 -5.05 1.17
CA ASN A 136 5.38 -3.91 2.04
C ASN A 136 5.55 -4.30 3.52
N PRO A 137 6.63 -3.87 4.20
CA PRO A 137 6.80 -4.08 5.64
C PRO A 137 6.01 -3.07 6.48
N VAL A 138 5.67 -1.91 5.91
CA VAL A 138 4.97 -0.82 6.61
C VAL A 138 3.48 -1.11 6.73
N ARG A 139 2.97 -1.09 7.95
CA ARG A 139 1.53 -1.22 8.24
C ARG A 139 0.89 0.13 8.46
N GLN A 140 -0.43 0.13 8.37
CA GLN A 140 -1.22 1.33 8.61
C GLN A 140 -1.00 1.92 10.02
N ILE A 141 -0.74 1.07 11.02
CA ILE A 141 -0.45 1.54 12.39
C ILE A 141 0.88 2.31 12.44
N ASP A 142 1.89 1.85 11.70
CA ASP A 142 3.20 2.50 11.65
C ASP A 142 3.06 3.89 11.03
N LEU A 143 2.30 4.06 9.94
CA LEU A 143 2.03 5.38 9.37
C LEU A 143 1.23 6.31 10.30
N LYS A 144 0.33 5.75 11.14
CA LYS A 144 -0.42 6.54 12.13
C LYS A 144 0.46 7.07 13.25
N ASP A 145 1.53 6.35 13.58
CA ASP A 145 2.47 6.75 14.62
C ASP A 145 3.59 7.61 14.02
N LEU A 146 4.09 7.29 12.82
CA LEU A 146 5.06 8.10 12.08
C LEU A 146 4.57 9.53 11.86
N LYS A 147 3.29 9.73 11.52
CA LYS A 147 2.73 11.10 11.38
C LYS A 147 2.73 11.89 12.69
N LYS A 148 2.86 11.24 13.85
CA LYS A 148 2.95 11.89 15.17
C LYS A 148 4.41 12.11 15.59
N TRP A 149 5.31 11.23 15.15
CA TRP A 149 6.74 11.32 15.41
C TRP A 149 7.43 12.30 14.46
N THR A 150 7.20 13.60 14.65
CA THR A 150 7.67 14.64 13.72
C THR A 150 9.09 15.14 14.02
N THR A 151 9.57 15.00 15.25
CA THR A 151 10.92 15.45 15.65
C THR A 151 11.93 14.31 15.60
N GLU A 152 13.20 14.63 15.78
CA GLU A 152 14.33 13.70 15.87
C GLU A 152 14.61 13.26 17.31
N ASP A 153 13.57 13.24 18.14
CA ASP A 153 13.64 12.81 19.53
C ASP A 153 13.03 11.42 19.71
N ASN A 154 13.10 10.89 20.92
CA ASN A 154 12.44 9.64 21.26
C ASN A 154 10.91 9.79 21.20
N PHE A 155 10.24 8.70 20.81
CA PHE A 155 8.79 8.64 20.68
C PHE A 155 8.16 7.64 21.65
N GLU A 156 7.25 8.14 22.47
CA GLU A 156 6.51 7.32 23.44
C GLU A 156 5.31 6.65 22.81
N LYS A 157 5.24 5.32 22.91
CA LYS A 157 4.15 4.52 22.36
C LYS A 157 3.74 3.38 23.27
N ASP A 158 2.54 3.49 23.83
CA ASP A 158 1.91 2.49 24.71
C ASP A 158 2.84 2.06 25.87
N GLY A 159 3.54 3.02 26.48
CA GLY A 159 4.50 2.78 27.57
C GLY A 159 5.87 2.25 27.13
N THR A 160 6.14 2.21 25.82
CA THR A 160 7.45 1.88 25.25
C THR A 160 8.06 3.10 24.57
N THR A 161 9.27 3.47 24.98
CA THR A 161 10.07 4.50 24.32
C THR A 161 10.74 3.94 23.07
N LEU A 162 10.52 4.57 21.92
CA LEU A 162 11.23 4.28 20.67
C LEU A 162 12.32 5.34 20.46
N THR A 163 13.58 4.93 20.35
CA THR A 163 14.70 5.85 20.17
C THR A 163 14.84 6.31 18.73
N TYR A 164 15.24 7.56 18.52
CA TYR A 164 15.63 8.06 17.20
C TYR A 164 17.08 7.67 16.88
N GLU A 165 17.29 6.37 16.67
CA GLU A 165 18.61 5.80 16.39
C GLU A 165 18.50 4.71 15.32
N VAL A 166 19.50 4.66 14.45
CA VAL A 166 19.63 3.58 13.46
C VAL A 166 19.64 2.23 14.19
N ILE A 167 18.88 1.29 13.66
CA ILE A 167 18.80 -0.06 14.22
C ILE A 167 20.12 -0.80 14.00
N SER A 168 20.62 -1.45 15.05
CA SER A 168 21.81 -2.29 14.97
C SER A 168 21.46 -3.70 14.51
N ALA A 169 22.45 -4.43 13.96
CA ALA A 169 22.24 -5.79 13.48
C ALA A 169 21.72 -6.75 14.58
N GLY A 170 22.07 -6.51 15.84
CA GLY A 170 21.60 -7.33 16.97
C GLY A 170 20.14 -7.09 17.38
N GLU A 171 19.52 -6.03 16.85
CA GLU A 171 18.11 -5.70 17.14
C GLU A 171 17.15 -6.29 16.09
N ILE A 172 17.67 -6.82 14.98
CA ILE A 172 16.86 -7.41 13.91
C ILE A 172 16.54 -8.86 14.30
N PRO A 173 15.26 -9.25 14.41
CA PRO A 173 14.88 -10.62 14.74
C PRO A 173 15.30 -11.63 13.67
N ASP A 174 15.54 -12.87 14.07
CA ASP A 174 15.86 -13.97 13.16
C ASP A 174 14.81 -14.09 12.04
N GLY A 175 15.28 -14.19 10.80
CA GLY A 175 14.44 -14.29 9.61
C GLY A 175 14.05 -12.96 8.97
N TYR A 176 14.48 -11.83 9.54
CA TYR A 176 14.32 -10.49 8.96
C TYR A 176 15.66 -9.93 8.47
N VAL A 177 15.62 -9.07 7.45
CA VAL A 177 16.80 -8.43 6.87
C VAL A 177 16.44 -7.02 6.44
N ILE A 178 17.41 -6.09 6.50
CA ILE A 178 17.24 -4.77 5.91
C ILE A 178 17.32 -4.89 4.38
N ASP A 179 16.32 -4.36 3.69
CA ASP A 179 16.25 -4.39 2.23
C ASP A 179 17.12 -3.29 1.56
N SER A 180 17.11 -3.26 0.23
CA SER A 180 17.91 -2.30 -0.56
C SER A 180 17.55 -0.83 -0.35
N TYR A 181 16.41 -0.52 0.26
CA TYR A 181 15.95 0.83 0.54
C TYR A 181 15.95 1.17 2.04
N GLY A 182 16.40 0.24 2.88
CA GLY A 182 16.69 0.48 4.29
C GLY A 182 15.62 0.02 5.27
N LEU A 183 14.51 -0.58 4.82
CA LEU A 183 13.49 -1.11 5.75
C LEU A 183 13.73 -2.58 6.13
N VAL A 184 13.39 -2.94 7.37
CA VAL A 184 13.38 -4.32 7.91
C VAL A 184 12.24 -5.16 7.34
#